data_AF-A0A151RC51-F1
#
_entry.id   AF-A0A151RC51-F1
#
_cell.length_a   1.000
_cell.length_b   1.000
_cell.length_c   1.000
_cell.angle_alpha   90.00
_cell.angle_beta   90.00
_cell.angle_gamma   90.00
#
_symmetry.space_group_name_H-M   'P 1'
#
loop_
_entity.id
_entity.type
_entity.pdbx_description
1 polymer ?
#
loop_
_entity_poly.entity_id
_entity_poly.type
_entity_poly.pdbx_seq_one_letter_code
_entity_poly.pdbx_strand_id
1 'polypeptide(L)'
;MREGMNDFVFVMYSNAFAACFLLPITFFFYRKTPLPPLTYCILAQLFINSLLSCSVQMLRYLGIGYSTPTLATAMSDLIPAFTFILAILFRMEKLNWKANSTQAKSIGTLVSITGAFIITLYRGQAIINNHPSLHLSSNKLGSSEQFHWIIGAVLLATHSFVLSLLFIVQTWIIRNYPAELVIVLTRAIIVFMISLPVSLISVKDPKALRLGFNVQLVAIICAAIFTVSLRSIVHILVMEKKGPLYVAMFKPIGIIFAVILGITFLGDSLYFGSVIGAAVVVIGFYAVIWGKSKEKAEEECEMYTSASCSTVVPLLQNKKIEE
;
A
#
# COMPACT_ATOMS: atom_id res chain seq x y z
N MET A 1 24.38 -18.68 13.36
CA MET A 1 23.22 -18.10 12.64
C MET A 1 23.69 -17.80 11.22
N ARG A 2 23.00 -18.26 10.17
CA ARG A 2 23.34 -17.85 8.80
C ARG A 2 23.07 -16.35 8.72
N GLU A 3 24.12 -15.54 8.61
CA GLU A 3 23.97 -14.08 8.49
C GLU A 3 23.05 -13.77 7.31
N GLY A 4 21.92 -13.13 7.62
CA GLY A 4 21.01 -12.60 6.61
C GLY A 4 21.70 -11.50 5.81
N MET A 5 21.25 -11.30 4.56
CA MET A 5 21.76 -10.19 3.76
C MET A 5 21.34 -8.86 4.41
N ASN A 6 22.24 -7.88 4.40
CA ASN A 6 21.97 -6.55 4.92
C ASN A 6 20.75 -5.91 4.20
N ASP A 7 19.86 -5.29 4.98
CA ASP A 7 18.59 -4.72 4.48
C ASP A 7 18.79 -3.64 3.40
N PHE A 8 19.84 -2.82 3.53
CA PHE A 8 20.16 -1.78 2.54
C PHE A 8 20.61 -2.40 1.22
N VAL A 9 21.39 -3.49 1.28
CA VAL A 9 21.81 -4.28 0.12
C VAL A 9 20.58 -4.93 -0.54
N PHE A 10 19.65 -5.46 0.26
CA PHE A 10 18.39 -6.01 -0.24
C PHE A 10 17.57 -4.97 -1.00
N VAL A 11 17.40 -3.76 -0.44
CA VAL A 11 16.67 -2.66 -1.09
C VAL A 11 17.35 -2.25 -2.38
N MET A 12 18.68 -2.09 -2.37
CA MET A 12 19.45 -1.72 -3.55
C MET A 12 19.24 -2.74 -4.69
N TYR A 13 19.50 -4.02 -4.44
CA TYR A 13 19.36 -5.04 -5.47
C TYR A 13 17.92 -5.25 -5.93
N SER A 14 16.95 -5.28 -5.02
CA SER A 14 15.54 -5.49 -5.40
C SER A 14 15.01 -4.37 -6.30
N ASN A 15 15.41 -3.11 -6.07
CA ASN A 15 15.04 -2.01 -6.95
C ASN A 15 15.85 -2.00 -8.26
N ALA A 16 17.12 -2.41 -8.25
CA ALA A 16 17.91 -2.57 -9.48
C ALA A 16 17.30 -3.63 -10.41
N PHE A 17 17.00 -4.82 -9.89
CA PHE A 17 16.36 -5.89 -10.66
C PHE A 17 14.96 -5.49 -11.13
N ALA A 18 14.20 -4.76 -10.31
CA ALA A 18 12.90 -4.24 -10.71
C ALA A 18 13.02 -3.25 -11.87
N ALA A 19 14.00 -2.35 -11.84
CA ALA A 19 14.27 -1.43 -12.95
C ALA A 19 14.65 -2.20 -14.23
N CYS A 20 15.54 -3.19 -14.15
CA CYS A 20 15.90 -4.04 -15.28
C CYS A 20 14.71 -4.81 -15.85
N PHE A 21 13.80 -5.29 -15.00
CA PHE A 21 12.59 -5.99 -15.42
C PHE A 21 11.56 -5.05 -16.06
N LEU A 22 11.37 -3.86 -15.48
CA LEU A 22 10.38 -2.89 -15.95
C LEU A 22 10.82 -2.14 -17.21
N LEU A 23 12.11 -1.90 -17.41
CA LEU A 23 12.63 -1.15 -18.54
C LEU A 23 12.16 -1.70 -19.91
N PRO A 24 12.33 -3.01 -20.23
CA PRO A 24 11.83 -3.53 -21.50
C PRO A 24 10.31 -3.47 -21.59
N ILE A 25 9.58 -3.74 -20.50
CA ILE A 25 8.12 -3.70 -20.46
C ILE A 25 7.62 -2.29 -20.79
N THR A 26 8.17 -1.27 -20.12
CA THR A 26 7.84 0.14 -20.36
C THR A 26 8.21 0.55 -21.78
N PHE A 27 9.37 0.14 -22.28
CA PHE A 27 9.81 0.44 -23.64
C PHE A 27 8.85 -0.14 -24.69
N PHE A 28 8.46 -1.41 -24.58
CA PHE A 28 7.53 -2.03 -25.52
C PHE A 28 6.13 -1.43 -25.44
N PHE A 29 5.65 -1.13 -24.22
CA PHE A 29 4.30 -0.59 -24.01
C PHE A 29 4.13 0.82 -24.58
N TYR A 30 5.11 1.71 -24.38
CA TYR A 30 5.04 3.08 -24.89
C TYR A 30 5.77 3.30 -26.22
N ARG A 31 6.26 2.24 -26.88
CA ARG A 31 6.92 2.35 -28.19
C ARG A 31 6.06 3.09 -29.23
N LYS A 32 4.74 2.91 -29.17
CA LYS A 32 3.77 3.47 -30.13
C LYS A 32 2.83 4.50 -29.50
N THR A 33 2.95 4.73 -28.21
CA THR A 33 2.05 5.61 -27.46
C THR A 33 2.83 6.83 -27.01
N PRO A 34 2.46 8.05 -27.43
CA PRO A 34 3.17 9.24 -27.00
C PRO A 34 3.03 9.41 -25.48
N LEU A 35 4.17 9.57 -24.79
CA LEU A 35 4.16 9.88 -23.36
C LEU A 35 3.80 11.35 -23.15
N PRO A 36 3.15 11.69 -22.02
CA PRO A 36 3.06 13.07 -21.59
C PRO A 36 4.48 13.64 -21.40
N PRO A 37 4.69 14.96 -21.64
CA PRO A 37 6.00 15.58 -21.48
C PRO A 37 6.46 15.54 -20.01
N LEU A 38 7.73 15.19 -19.79
CA LEU A 38 8.35 15.21 -18.48
C LEU A 38 8.85 16.63 -18.16
N THR A 39 7.97 17.44 -17.57
CA THR A 39 8.34 18.77 -17.05
C THR A 39 9.19 18.64 -15.79
N TYR A 40 10.06 19.63 -15.51
CA TYR A 40 10.85 19.69 -14.27
C TYR A 40 10.01 19.54 -13.00
N CYS A 41 8.80 20.12 -12.96
CA CYS A 41 7.87 19.97 -11.85
C CYS A 41 7.48 18.50 -11.61
N ILE A 42 7.17 17.75 -12.67
CA ILE A 42 6.83 16.32 -12.59
C ILE A 42 8.05 15.51 -12.13
N LEU A 43 9.24 15.81 -12.65
CA LEU A 43 10.48 15.17 -12.20
C LEU A 43 10.73 15.37 -10.70
N ALA A 44 10.52 16.59 -10.19
CA ALA A 44 10.63 16.88 -8.76
C ALA A 44 9.62 16.08 -7.92
N GLN A 45 8.37 15.96 -8.40
CA GLN A 45 7.34 15.14 -7.74
C GLN A 45 7.70 13.66 -7.73
N LEU A 46 8.21 13.13 -8.86
CA LEU A 46 8.68 11.75 -8.97
C LEU A 46 9.86 11.49 -8.04
N PHE A 47 10.77 12.45 -7.89
CA PHE A 47 11.88 12.36 -6.95
C PHE A 47 11.38 12.30 -5.50
N ILE A 48 10.48 13.19 -5.07
CA ILE A 48 9.88 13.17 -3.73
C ILE A 48 9.15 11.84 -3.47
N ASN A 49 8.36 11.37 -4.43
CA ASN A 49 7.67 10.08 -4.34
C ASN A 49 8.65 8.90 -4.23
N SER A 50 9.81 8.98 -4.89
CA SER A 50 10.85 7.96 -4.80
C SER A 50 11.57 8.00 -3.45
N LEU A 51 11.81 9.19 -2.90
CA LEU A 51 12.36 9.36 -1.56
C LEU A 51 11.43 8.76 -0.50
N LEU A 52 10.13 9.07 -0.55
CA LEU A 52 9.14 8.46 0.33
C LEU A 52 9.12 6.92 0.18
N SER A 53 9.17 6.41 -1.06
CA SER A 53 9.23 4.98 -1.32
C SER A 53 10.48 4.32 -0.72
N CYS A 54 11.64 4.98 -0.80
CA CYS A 54 12.87 4.52 -0.17
C CYS A 54 12.73 4.49 1.35
N SER A 55 12.20 5.56 1.95
CA SER A 55 11.93 5.65 3.40
C SER A 55 10.99 4.54 3.87
N VAL A 56 9.91 4.26 3.12
CA VAL A 56 8.98 3.15 3.42
C VAL A 56 9.70 1.81 3.45
N GLN A 57 10.55 1.53 2.45
CA GLN A 57 11.29 0.27 2.40
C GLN A 57 12.25 0.14 3.60
N MET A 58 13.04 1.18 3.88
CA MET A 58 13.99 1.16 5.00
C MET A 58 13.32 1.05 6.36
N LEU A 59 12.29 1.86 6.62
CA LEU A 59 11.53 1.82 7.88
C LEU A 59 10.89 0.46 8.12
N ARG A 60 10.41 -0.21 7.06
CA ARG A 60 9.83 -1.55 7.17
C ARG A 60 10.88 -2.59 7.55
N TYR A 61 12.01 -2.64 6.83
CA TYR A 61 13.02 -3.67 7.08
C TYR A 61 13.70 -3.47 8.43
N LEU A 62 14.11 -2.24 8.76
CA LEU A 62 14.65 -1.91 10.09
C LEU A 62 13.62 -2.18 11.19
N GLY A 63 12.36 -1.80 10.99
CA GLY A 63 11.29 -2.04 11.94
C GLY A 63 11.08 -3.53 12.23
N ILE A 64 11.11 -4.38 11.20
CA ILE A 64 11.07 -5.84 11.36
C ILE A 64 12.33 -6.35 12.07
N GLY A 65 13.51 -5.85 11.71
CA GLY A 65 14.78 -6.25 12.32
C GLY A 65 14.86 -5.97 13.83
N TYR A 66 14.25 -4.88 14.29
CA TYR A 66 14.13 -4.55 15.72
C TYR A 66 12.92 -5.19 16.41
N SER A 67 12.00 -5.82 15.67
CA SER A 67 10.78 -6.39 16.23
C SER A 67 10.42 -7.74 15.59
N THR A 68 9.20 -7.88 15.05
CA THR A 68 8.71 -9.14 14.46
C THR A 68 7.88 -8.86 13.20
N PRO A 69 7.85 -9.79 12.24
CA PRO A 69 6.95 -9.72 11.09
C PRO A 69 5.47 -9.61 11.48
N THR A 70 5.06 -10.23 12.59
CA THR A 70 3.71 -10.14 13.13
C THR A 70 3.37 -8.71 13.54
N LEU A 71 4.28 -8.04 14.26
CA LEU A 71 4.09 -6.62 14.63
C LEU A 71 4.02 -5.73 13.39
N ALA A 72 4.86 -5.98 12.37
CA ALA A 72 4.81 -5.23 11.11
C ALA A 72 3.48 -5.37 10.37
N THR A 73 2.86 -6.55 10.47
CA THR A 73 1.52 -6.80 9.91
C THR A 73 0.46 -6.01 10.68
N ALA A 74 0.43 -6.12 12.02
CA ALA A 74 -0.49 -5.33 12.86
C ALA A 74 -0.34 -3.82 12.65
N MET A 75 0.89 -3.30 12.56
CA MET A 75 1.10 -1.87 12.32
C MET A 75 0.67 -1.44 10.92
N SER A 76 0.71 -2.34 9.93
CA SER A 76 0.21 -2.07 8.57
C SER A 76 -1.31 -1.93 8.52
N ASP A 77 -2.03 -2.46 9.51
CA ASP A 77 -3.48 -2.26 9.63
C ASP A 77 -3.85 -0.82 10.00
N LEU A 78 -2.88 0.03 10.38
CA LEU A 78 -3.11 1.47 10.57
C LEU A 78 -3.13 2.26 9.25
N ILE A 79 -2.67 1.68 8.14
CA ILE A 79 -2.59 2.34 6.83
C ILE A 79 -3.95 2.90 6.37
N PRO A 80 -5.08 2.15 6.44
CA PRO A 80 -6.41 2.71 6.14
C PRO A 80 -6.76 3.98 6.92
N ALA A 81 -6.52 4.01 8.24
CA ALA A 81 -6.84 5.17 9.07
C ALA A 81 -5.99 6.38 8.69
N PHE A 82 -4.67 6.22 8.60
CA PHE A 82 -3.78 7.30 8.18
C PHE A 82 -4.11 7.78 6.77
N THR A 83 -4.42 6.86 5.85
CA THR A 83 -4.82 7.21 4.48
C THR A 83 -6.12 8.00 4.45
N PHE A 84 -7.11 7.63 5.26
CA PHE A 84 -8.38 8.36 5.35
C PHE A 84 -8.18 9.79 5.87
N ILE A 85 -7.42 9.95 6.96
CA ILE A 85 -7.11 11.26 7.55
C ILE A 85 -6.37 12.14 6.54
N LEU A 86 -5.33 11.60 5.90
CA LEU A 86 -4.56 12.35 4.90
C LEU A 86 -5.42 12.66 3.66
N ALA A 87 -6.27 11.74 3.21
CA ALA A 87 -7.16 11.99 2.08
C ALA A 87 -8.14 13.14 2.35
N ILE A 88 -8.63 13.29 3.58
CA ILE A 88 -9.44 14.45 3.99
C ILE A 88 -8.58 15.72 4.03
N LEU A 89 -7.40 15.67 4.63
CA LEU A 89 -6.49 16.82 4.76
C LEU A 89 -6.09 17.39 3.39
N PHE A 90 -5.77 16.51 2.44
CA PHE A 90 -5.41 16.87 1.06
C PHE A 90 -6.63 17.03 0.13
N ARG A 91 -7.85 17.05 0.68
CA ARG A 91 -9.13 17.23 -0.06
C ARG A 91 -9.35 16.23 -1.19
N MET A 92 -8.83 15.01 -1.05
CA MET A 92 -9.09 13.87 -1.93
C MET A 92 -10.35 13.09 -1.56
N GLU A 93 -10.84 13.28 -0.32
CA GLU A 93 -12.13 12.78 0.15
C GLU A 93 -12.95 13.95 0.70
N LYS A 94 -14.23 14.03 0.29
CA LYS A 94 -15.17 15.01 0.85
C LYS A 94 -15.72 14.49 2.16
N LEU A 95 -15.51 15.25 3.22
CA LEU A 95 -16.03 14.91 4.54
C LEU A 95 -17.32 15.70 4.80
N ASN A 96 -18.46 15.04 4.59
CA ASN A 96 -19.76 15.53 5.04
C ASN A 96 -20.27 14.59 6.14
N TRP A 97 -20.14 15.00 7.41
CA TRP A 97 -20.54 14.19 8.57
C TRP A 97 -22.01 13.77 8.57
N LYS A 98 -22.87 14.47 7.83
CA LYS A 98 -24.29 14.12 7.68
C LYS A 98 -24.54 13.12 6.55
N ALA A 99 -23.58 12.94 5.64
CA ALA A 99 -23.73 12.02 4.53
C ALA A 99 -23.49 10.58 4.98
N ASN A 100 -24.45 9.69 4.71
CA ASN A 100 -24.35 8.27 5.05
C ASN A 100 -23.12 7.62 4.40
N SER A 101 -22.66 8.11 3.23
CA SER A 101 -21.45 7.65 2.56
C SER A 101 -20.19 7.90 3.41
N THR A 102 -19.98 9.13 3.87
CA THR A 102 -18.82 9.49 4.69
C THR A 102 -18.83 8.76 6.03
N GLN A 103 -20.00 8.63 6.67
CA GLN A 103 -20.13 7.86 7.91
C GLN A 103 -19.78 6.38 7.70
N ALA A 104 -20.30 5.76 6.64
CA ALA A 104 -20.02 4.36 6.32
C ALA A 104 -18.53 4.12 6.03
N LYS A 105 -17.86 5.04 5.32
CA LYS A 105 -16.40 4.97 5.09
C LYS A 105 -15.61 5.06 6.39
N SER A 106 -15.93 6.03 7.25
CA SER A 106 -15.20 6.24 8.51
C SER A 106 -15.39 5.06 9.47
N ILE A 107 -16.64 4.68 9.73
CA ILE A 107 -17.00 3.58 10.63
C ILE A 107 -16.48 2.25 10.06
N GLY A 108 -16.66 2.00 8.76
CA GLY A 108 -16.15 0.78 8.11
C GLY A 108 -14.62 0.67 8.19
N THR A 109 -13.90 1.78 8.08
CA THR A 109 -12.44 1.82 8.28
C THR A 109 -12.09 1.42 9.71
N LEU A 110 -12.71 2.04 10.72
CA LEU A 110 -12.45 1.72 12.14
C LEU A 110 -12.78 0.26 12.48
N VAL A 111 -13.90 -0.26 11.96
CA VAL A 111 -14.33 -1.65 12.14
C VAL A 111 -13.31 -2.60 11.51
N SER A 112 -12.86 -2.33 10.28
CA SER A 112 -11.86 -3.16 9.60
C SER A 112 -10.53 -3.22 10.34
N ILE A 113 -10.06 -2.08 10.84
CA ILE A 113 -8.83 -1.99 11.65
C ILE A 113 -8.98 -2.79 12.95
N THR A 114 -10.11 -2.63 13.63
CA THR A 114 -10.41 -3.36 14.87
C THR A 114 -10.41 -4.87 14.62
N GLY A 115 -11.02 -5.31 13.51
CA GLY A 115 -11.00 -6.72 13.09
C GLY A 115 -9.59 -7.25 12.87
N ALA A 116 -8.71 -6.49 12.21
CA ALA A 116 -7.34 -6.92 11.95
C ALA A 116 -6.48 -6.99 13.22
N PHE A 117 -6.69 -6.07 14.16
CA PHE A 117 -6.10 -6.16 15.50
C PHE A 117 -6.60 -7.37 16.28
N ILE A 118 -7.89 -7.73 16.17
CA ILE A 118 -8.40 -8.96 16.78
C ILE A 118 -7.68 -10.18 16.19
N ILE A 119 -7.53 -10.26 14.87
CA ILE A 119 -6.79 -11.38 14.22
C ILE A 119 -5.36 -11.47 14.75
N THR A 120 -4.68 -10.32 14.89
CA THR A 120 -3.25 -10.30 15.22
C THR A 120 -2.97 -10.49 16.72
N LEU A 121 -3.79 -9.87 17.58
CA LEU A 121 -3.52 -9.80 19.03
C LEU A 121 -4.32 -10.83 19.82
N TYR A 122 -5.46 -11.30 19.30
CA TYR A 122 -6.33 -12.23 20.00
C TYR A 122 -6.34 -13.60 19.31
N ARG A 123 -5.62 -14.57 19.90
CA ARG A 123 -5.71 -15.99 19.50
C ARG A 123 -7.02 -16.60 19.99
N GLY A 124 -7.26 -16.66 21.30
CA GLY A 124 -8.38 -17.42 21.87
C GLY A 124 -8.16 -18.94 21.76
N GLN A 125 -9.22 -19.74 21.85
CA GLN A 125 -9.15 -21.20 21.76
C GLN A 125 -8.84 -21.67 20.33
N ALA A 126 -8.04 -22.74 20.20
CA ALA A 126 -7.77 -23.39 18.92
C ALA A 126 -9.00 -24.17 18.47
N ILE A 127 -9.49 -23.88 17.25
CA ILE A 127 -10.61 -24.59 16.62
C ILE A 127 -10.09 -25.78 15.82
N ILE A 128 -8.98 -25.59 15.12
CA ILE A 128 -8.28 -26.64 14.37
C ILE A 128 -6.90 -26.77 14.96
N ASN A 129 -6.62 -27.90 15.60
CA ASN A 129 -5.38 -28.17 16.29
C ASN A 129 -4.56 -29.18 15.48
N ASN A 130 -3.76 -28.69 14.53
CA ASN A 130 -2.99 -29.57 13.65
C ASN A 130 -1.72 -30.12 14.34
N HIS A 131 -1.22 -29.48 15.41
CA HIS A 131 -0.16 -29.98 16.30
C HIS A 131 -0.22 -29.24 17.66
N PRO A 132 0.23 -29.83 18.78
CA PRO A 132 0.41 -29.08 20.02
C PRO A 132 1.44 -27.98 19.74
N SER A 133 0.99 -26.73 19.70
CA SER A 133 1.81 -25.59 19.35
C SER A 133 3.11 -25.61 20.16
N LEU A 134 4.25 -25.56 19.47
CA LEU A 134 5.53 -25.18 20.05
C LEU A 134 5.26 -23.92 20.87
N HIS A 135 5.37 -24.06 22.19
CA HIS A 135 5.05 -23.01 23.14
C HIS A 135 5.92 -21.81 22.76
N LEU A 136 5.36 -20.85 22.02
CA LEU A 136 5.98 -19.54 21.87
C LEU A 136 5.80 -18.91 23.23
N SER A 137 6.70 -19.29 24.15
CA SER A 137 6.80 -18.72 25.47
C SER A 137 6.65 -17.23 25.27
N SER A 138 5.69 -16.64 25.97
CA SER A 138 5.71 -15.22 26.29
C SER A 138 6.99 -15.01 27.10
N ASN A 139 8.13 -14.92 26.41
CA ASN A 139 9.39 -14.58 27.01
C ASN A 139 9.15 -13.22 27.64
N LYS A 140 9.24 -13.15 28.96
CA LYS A 140 9.41 -11.88 29.67
C LYS A 140 10.65 -11.25 29.06
N LEU A 141 10.42 -10.32 28.14
CA LEU A 141 11.44 -9.64 27.38
C LEU A 141 12.32 -8.89 28.38
N GLY A 142 13.63 -9.11 28.35
CA GLY A 142 14.55 -8.35 29.20
C GLY A 142 14.40 -6.85 28.92
N SER A 143 14.72 -5.98 29.89
CA SER A 143 14.55 -4.52 29.74
C SER A 143 15.22 -3.95 28.48
N SER A 144 16.37 -4.49 28.08
CA SER A 144 17.08 -4.14 26.85
C SER A 144 16.36 -4.61 25.58
N GLU A 145 15.86 -5.85 25.56
CA GLU A 145 15.13 -6.39 24.41
C GLU A 145 13.77 -5.68 24.22
N GLN A 146 13.15 -5.23 25.31
CA GLN A 146 11.91 -4.46 25.30
C GLN A 146 12.09 -3.08 24.68
N PHE A 147 13.23 -2.43 24.94
CA PHE A 147 13.56 -1.16 24.31
C PHE A 147 13.72 -1.29 22.79
N HIS A 148 14.41 -2.33 22.30
CA HIS A 148 14.54 -2.60 20.87
C HIS A 148 13.19 -2.89 20.21
N TRP A 149 12.35 -3.67 20.87
CA TRP A 149 10.99 -3.96 20.37
C TRP A 149 10.13 -2.70 20.24
N ILE A 150 10.19 -1.77 21.21
CA ILE A 150 9.47 -0.49 21.16
C ILE A 150 9.98 0.36 19.99
N ILE A 151 11.29 0.44 19.78
CA ILE A 151 11.87 1.13 18.62
C ILE A 151 11.32 0.53 17.31
N GLY A 152 11.30 -0.80 17.21
CA GLY A 152 10.70 -1.49 16.06
C GLY A 152 9.23 -1.13 15.85
N ALA A 153 8.43 -1.08 16.92
CA ALA A 153 7.03 -0.66 16.86
C ALA A 153 6.87 0.78 16.33
N VAL A 154 7.67 1.73 16.82
CA VAL A 154 7.65 3.14 16.38
C VAL A 154 8.08 3.27 14.91
N LEU A 155 9.12 2.55 14.49
CA LEU A 155 9.56 2.51 13.09
C LEU A 155 8.47 1.96 12.18
N LEU A 156 7.77 0.90 12.59
CA LEU A 156 6.68 0.28 11.84
C LEU A 156 5.43 1.17 11.77
N ALA A 157 5.07 1.87 12.85
CA ALA A 157 4.00 2.85 12.84
C ALA A 157 4.33 4.02 11.91
N THR A 158 5.58 4.51 11.96
CA THR A 158 6.08 5.55 11.05
C THR A 158 6.04 5.07 9.59
N HIS A 159 6.45 3.83 9.33
CA HIS A 159 6.32 3.20 8.02
C HIS A 159 4.87 3.23 7.51
N SER A 160 3.88 2.90 8.35
CA SER A 160 2.47 2.89 7.96
C SER A 160 1.95 4.30 7.64
N PHE A 161 2.40 5.31 8.40
CA PHE A 161 2.10 6.70 8.11
C PHE A 161 2.71 7.18 6.79
N VAL A 162 4.02 6.95 6.59
CA VAL A 162 4.73 7.37 5.37
C VAL A 162 4.20 6.63 4.13
N LEU A 163 3.81 5.37 4.26
CA LEU A 163 3.17 4.62 3.18
C LEU A 163 1.78 5.18 2.82
N SER A 164 1.02 5.64 3.81
CA SER A 164 -0.25 6.32 3.57
C SER A 164 -0.03 7.66 2.86
N LEU A 165 0.98 8.42 3.27
CA LEU A 165 1.38 9.65 2.57
C LEU A 165 1.84 9.38 1.13
N LEU A 166 2.58 8.29 0.91
CA LEU A 166 2.98 7.85 -0.42
C LEU A 166 1.76 7.58 -1.31
N PHE A 167 0.69 6.95 -0.79
CA PHE A 167 -0.54 6.74 -1.58
C PHE A 167 -1.22 8.06 -1.99
N ILE A 168 -1.25 9.06 -1.10
CA ILE A 168 -1.79 10.39 -1.42
C ILE A 168 -0.96 11.06 -2.52
N VAL A 169 0.36 11.18 -2.31
CA VAL A 169 1.27 11.80 -3.28
C VAL A 169 1.21 11.09 -4.62
N GLN A 170 1.18 9.75 -4.60
CA GLN A 170 1.12 8.94 -5.81
C GLN A 170 -0.20 9.13 -6.56
N THR A 171 -1.33 9.25 -5.86
CA THR A 171 -2.62 9.53 -6.51
C THR A 171 -2.62 10.90 -7.18
N TRP A 172 -1.96 11.89 -6.55
CA TRP A 172 -1.81 13.21 -7.16
C TRP A 172 -0.91 13.19 -8.41
N ILE A 173 0.20 12.46 -8.36
CA ILE A 173 1.11 12.30 -9.51
C ILE A 173 0.42 11.62 -10.69
N ILE A 174 -0.28 10.49 -10.46
CA ILE A 174 -0.89 9.75 -11.58
C ILE A 174 -1.99 10.56 -12.27
N ARG A 175 -2.70 11.44 -11.54
CA ARG A 175 -3.69 12.35 -12.10
C ARG A 175 -3.07 13.39 -13.04
N ASN A 176 -1.85 13.84 -12.75
CA ASN A 176 -1.13 14.84 -13.55
C ASN A 176 -0.27 14.20 -14.67
N TYR A 177 0.18 12.96 -14.46
CA TYR A 177 1.04 12.22 -15.36
C TYR A 177 0.57 10.76 -15.49
N PRO A 178 -0.40 10.47 -16.38
CA PRO A 178 -1.06 9.17 -16.50
C PRO A 178 -0.20 8.14 -17.23
N ALA A 179 0.96 7.82 -16.67
CA ALA A 179 1.87 6.79 -17.17
C ALA A 179 2.42 5.94 -16.01
N GLU A 180 1.68 4.90 -15.65
CA GLU A 180 1.90 4.08 -14.45
C GLU A 180 3.25 3.37 -14.50
N LEU A 181 3.56 2.75 -15.64
CA LEU A 181 4.82 2.02 -15.83
C LEU A 181 6.03 2.96 -15.75
N VAL A 182 5.93 4.19 -16.24
CA VAL A 182 6.99 5.20 -16.15
C VAL A 182 7.19 5.67 -14.71
N ILE A 183 6.10 5.87 -13.96
CA ILE A 183 6.16 6.23 -12.54
C ILE A 183 6.85 5.12 -11.74
N VAL A 184 6.49 3.85 -11.95
CA VAL A 184 7.10 2.72 -11.23
C VAL A 184 8.56 2.53 -11.64
N LEU A 185 8.88 2.60 -12.94
CA LEU A 185 10.25 2.47 -13.45
C LEU A 185 11.15 3.59 -12.89
N THR A 186 10.72 4.84 -13.01
CA THR A 186 11.47 6.00 -12.50
C THR A 186 11.68 5.88 -10.99
N ARG A 187 10.66 5.43 -10.25
CA ARG A 187 10.79 5.15 -8.81
C ARG A 187 11.85 4.09 -8.53
N ALA A 188 11.82 2.97 -9.23
CA ALA A 188 12.80 1.89 -9.02
C ALA A 188 14.23 2.38 -9.29
N ILE A 189 14.45 3.16 -10.36
CA ILE A 189 15.74 3.74 -10.70
C ILE A 189 16.22 4.72 -9.61
N ILE A 190 15.37 5.67 -9.20
CA ILE A 190 15.76 6.66 -8.18
C ILE A 190 16.01 6.00 -6.82
N VAL A 191 15.18 5.03 -6.41
CA VAL A 191 15.39 4.29 -5.15
C VAL A 191 16.70 3.49 -5.20
N PHE A 192 17.03 2.87 -6.33
CA PHE A 192 18.33 2.21 -6.52
C PHE A 192 19.48 3.22 -6.34
N MET A 193 19.40 4.38 -7.00
CA MET A 193 20.43 5.42 -6.90
C MET A 193 20.60 5.96 -5.47
N ILE A 194 19.51 6.11 -4.71
CA ILE A 194 19.55 6.56 -3.31
C ILE A 194 20.11 5.47 -2.39
N SER A 195 19.73 4.21 -2.60
CA SER A 195 20.13 3.10 -1.72
C SER A 195 21.54 2.59 -1.99
N LEU A 196 22.09 2.79 -3.18
CA LEU A 196 23.47 2.42 -3.54
C LEU A 196 24.53 2.99 -2.58
N PRO A 197 24.65 4.31 -2.35
CA PRO A 197 25.65 4.85 -1.43
C PRO A 197 25.42 4.39 0.02
N VAL A 198 24.16 4.28 0.46
CA VAL A 198 23.81 3.81 1.81
C VAL A 198 24.24 2.36 2.01
N SER A 199 24.04 1.51 0.99
CA SER A 199 24.48 0.11 0.99
C SER A 199 26.00 -0.01 1.04
N LEU A 200 26.73 0.83 0.31
CA LEU A 200 28.20 0.84 0.32
C LEU A 200 28.77 1.27 1.68
N ILE A 201 28.12 2.21 2.37
CA ILE A 201 28.54 2.66 3.71
C ILE A 201 28.16 1.64 4.79
N SER A 202 27.00 0.99 4.66
CA SER A 202 26.50 0.05 5.67
C SER A 202 27.32 -1.24 5.75
N VAL A 203 27.91 -1.67 4.64
CA VAL A 203 28.68 -2.91 4.56
C VAL A 203 30.17 -2.63 4.70
N LYS A 204 30.78 -3.10 5.80
CA LYS A 204 32.23 -2.97 6.04
C LYS A 204 33.07 -3.87 5.13
N ASP A 205 32.55 -5.06 4.80
CA ASP A 205 33.26 -6.04 3.98
C ASP A 205 32.72 -6.08 2.54
N PRO A 206 33.51 -5.71 1.51
CA PRO A 206 33.08 -5.71 0.11
C PRO A 206 32.57 -7.06 -0.40
N LYS A 207 32.96 -8.15 0.26
CA LYS A 207 32.49 -9.51 -0.04
C LYS A 207 31.01 -9.69 0.27
N ALA A 208 30.45 -9.00 1.27
CA ALA A 208 29.03 -9.06 1.60
C ALA A 208 28.16 -8.28 0.59
N LEU A 209 28.77 -7.44 -0.26
CA LEU A 209 28.10 -6.85 -1.42
C LEU A 209 28.05 -7.83 -2.61
N ARG A 210 28.94 -8.84 -2.67
CA ARG A 210 28.93 -9.81 -3.78
C ARG A 210 27.72 -10.72 -3.66
N LEU A 211 26.85 -10.61 -4.65
CA LEU A 211 25.66 -11.45 -4.75
C LEU A 211 26.02 -12.84 -5.27
N GLY A 212 25.86 -13.85 -4.42
CA GLY A 212 26.00 -15.26 -4.81
C GLY A 212 24.70 -15.84 -5.39
N PHE A 213 24.81 -16.89 -6.21
CA PHE A 213 23.67 -17.66 -6.73
C PHE A 213 23.05 -18.56 -5.64
N ASN A 214 22.46 -17.94 -4.63
CA ASN A 214 21.89 -18.59 -3.45
C ASN A 214 20.41 -18.24 -3.29
N VAL A 215 19.76 -18.82 -2.28
CA VAL A 215 18.36 -18.51 -1.90
C VAL A 215 18.12 -17.00 -1.74
N GLN A 216 19.13 -16.23 -1.33
CA GLN A 216 19.08 -14.78 -1.24
C GLN A 216 18.81 -14.10 -2.59
N LEU A 217 19.47 -14.57 -3.68
CA LEU A 217 19.23 -14.07 -5.03
C LEU A 217 17.79 -14.35 -5.47
N VAL A 218 17.28 -15.55 -5.19
CA VAL A 218 15.89 -15.91 -5.51
C VAL A 218 14.93 -14.98 -4.75
N ALA A 219 15.16 -14.73 -3.46
CA ALA A 219 14.34 -13.82 -2.67
C ALA A 219 14.35 -12.38 -3.21
N ILE A 220 15.51 -11.87 -3.64
CA ILE A 220 15.64 -10.56 -4.29
C ILE A 220 14.84 -10.49 -5.58
N ILE A 221 14.99 -11.49 -6.47
CA ILE A 221 14.29 -11.53 -7.75
C ILE A 221 12.78 -11.61 -7.52
N CYS A 222 12.32 -12.47 -6.61
CA CYS A 222 10.91 -12.55 -6.23
C CYS A 222 10.39 -11.21 -5.69
N ALA A 223 11.14 -10.54 -4.80
CA ALA A 223 10.75 -9.24 -4.29
C ALA A 223 10.73 -8.15 -5.37
N ALA A 224 11.70 -8.15 -6.30
CA ALA A 224 11.75 -7.22 -7.41
C ALA A 224 10.52 -7.35 -8.33
N ILE A 225 10.16 -8.59 -8.69
CA ILE A 225 9.03 -8.88 -9.57
C ILE A 225 7.70 -8.62 -8.85
N PHE A 226 7.45 -9.28 -7.72
CA PHE A 226 6.15 -9.24 -7.07
C PHE A 226 5.94 -7.97 -6.24
N THR A 227 6.92 -7.57 -5.43
CA THR A 227 6.76 -6.49 -4.45
C THR A 227 7.04 -5.12 -5.01
N VAL A 228 8.10 -4.95 -5.81
CA VAL A 228 8.50 -3.64 -6.35
C VAL A 228 7.80 -3.36 -7.67
N SER A 229 7.66 -4.35 -8.56
CA SER A 229 7.10 -4.17 -9.90
C SER A 229 5.58 -4.37 -9.94
N LEU A 230 5.11 -5.62 -9.89
CA LEU A 230 3.70 -5.98 -10.11
C LEU A 230 2.76 -5.31 -9.10
N ARG A 231 3.03 -5.46 -7.80
CA ARG A 231 2.23 -4.83 -6.75
C ARG A 231 2.16 -3.32 -6.91
N SER A 232 3.28 -2.67 -7.26
CA SER A 232 3.30 -1.22 -7.45
C SER A 232 2.43 -0.80 -8.63
N ILE A 233 2.52 -1.49 -9.78
CA ILE A 233 1.69 -1.21 -10.96
C ILE A 233 0.20 -1.33 -10.60
N VAL A 234 -0.20 -2.45 -9.98
CA VAL A 234 -1.58 -2.67 -9.55
C VAL A 234 -2.04 -1.57 -8.59
N HIS A 235 -1.22 -1.20 -7.62
CA HIS A 235 -1.53 -0.11 -6.70
C HIS A 235 -1.74 1.22 -7.43
N ILE A 236 -0.89 1.58 -8.41
CA ILE A 236 -1.06 2.83 -9.19
C ILE A 236 -2.39 2.82 -9.93
N LEU A 237 -2.67 1.75 -10.67
CA LEU A 237 -3.88 1.60 -11.50
C LEU A 237 -5.16 1.69 -10.67
N VAL A 238 -5.16 1.08 -9.49
CA VAL A 238 -6.32 1.13 -8.60
C VAL A 238 -6.45 2.50 -7.95
N MET A 239 -5.34 3.15 -7.56
CA MET A 239 -5.38 4.51 -7.02
C MET A 239 -5.93 5.51 -8.02
N GLU A 240 -5.56 5.39 -9.30
CA GLU A 240 -6.10 6.23 -10.36
C GLU A 240 -7.63 6.08 -10.49
N LYS A 241 -8.15 4.85 -10.44
CA LYS A 241 -9.57 4.57 -10.70
C LYS A 241 -10.49 4.69 -9.48
N LYS A 242 -9.99 4.45 -8.27
CA LYS A 242 -10.80 4.33 -7.04
C LYS A 242 -10.32 5.22 -5.90
N GLY A 243 -9.13 5.83 -6.02
CA GLY A 243 -8.51 6.66 -5.00
C GLY A 243 -7.66 5.88 -3.99
N PRO A 244 -6.92 6.60 -3.13
CA PRO A 244 -5.94 6.02 -2.21
C PRO A 244 -6.57 5.23 -1.07
N LEU A 245 -7.72 5.68 -0.55
CA LEU A 245 -8.43 4.99 0.53
C LEU A 245 -8.83 3.57 0.13
N TYR A 246 -9.30 3.39 -1.10
CA TYR A 246 -9.74 2.08 -1.59
C TYR A 246 -8.59 1.07 -1.57
N VAL A 247 -7.38 1.48 -2.01
CA VAL A 247 -6.18 0.63 -1.97
C VAL A 247 -5.74 0.33 -0.54
N ALA A 248 -5.81 1.31 0.35
CA ALA A 248 -5.43 1.13 1.75
C ALA A 248 -6.30 0.08 2.47
N MET A 249 -7.61 0.04 2.21
CA MET A 249 -8.55 -0.88 2.84
C MET A 249 -8.28 -2.38 2.57
N PHE A 250 -7.48 -2.72 1.55
CA PHE A 250 -7.05 -4.10 1.30
C PHE A 250 -5.94 -4.57 2.26
N LYS A 251 -5.32 -3.67 3.04
CA LYS A 251 -4.26 -4.04 3.98
C LYS A 251 -4.77 -5.02 5.06
N PRO A 252 -5.85 -4.70 5.80
CA PRO A 252 -6.52 -5.66 6.68
C PRO A 252 -6.93 -6.97 6.00
N ILE A 253 -7.39 -6.96 4.75
CA ILE A 253 -7.79 -8.19 4.06
C ILE A 253 -6.60 -9.14 3.84
N GLY A 254 -5.40 -8.58 3.64
CA GLY A 254 -4.18 -9.36 3.45
C GLY A 254 -3.91 -10.33 4.60
N ILE A 255 -4.28 -9.98 5.84
CA ILE A 255 -4.07 -10.85 7.00
C ILE A 255 -4.97 -12.10 6.96
N ILE A 256 -6.18 -11.98 6.41
CA ILE A 256 -7.10 -13.13 6.25
C ILE A 256 -6.49 -14.14 5.28
N PHE A 257 -5.97 -13.67 4.15
CA PHE A 257 -5.27 -14.52 3.18
C PHE A 257 -4.02 -15.15 3.79
N ALA A 258 -3.25 -14.39 4.58
CA ALA A 258 -2.07 -14.91 5.28
C ALA A 258 -2.43 -16.06 6.24
N VAL A 259 -3.52 -15.92 7.01
CA VAL A 259 -4.01 -16.98 7.91
C VAL A 259 -4.44 -18.22 7.12
N ILE A 260 -5.20 -18.06 6.04
CA ILE A 260 -5.65 -19.20 5.21
C ILE A 260 -4.45 -19.95 4.60
N LEU A 261 -3.47 -19.22 4.08
CA LEU A 261 -2.25 -19.83 3.52
C LEU A 261 -1.41 -20.50 4.60
N GLY A 262 -1.30 -19.90 5.80
CA GLY A 262 -0.60 -20.50 6.95
C GLY A 262 -1.21 -21.84 7.34
N ILE A 263 -2.54 -21.94 7.41
CA ILE A 263 -3.22 -23.20 7.73
C ILE A 263 -3.03 -24.23 6.62
N THR A 264 -3.16 -23.81 5.35
CA THR A 264 -3.14 -24.74 4.20
C THR A 264 -1.74 -25.26 3.87
N PHE A 265 -0.73 -24.40 3.92
CA PHE A 265 0.64 -24.74 3.49
C PHE A 265 1.61 -24.98 4.66
N LEU A 266 1.47 -24.23 5.76
CA LEU A 266 2.36 -24.35 6.92
C LEU A 266 1.79 -25.29 7.99
N GLY A 267 0.51 -25.65 7.91
CA GLY A 267 -0.17 -26.46 8.91
C GLY A 267 -0.43 -25.71 10.22
N ASP A 268 -0.51 -24.37 10.17
CA ASP A 268 -0.80 -23.55 11.34
C ASP A 268 -2.18 -23.89 11.93
N SER A 269 -2.28 -23.82 13.26
CA SER A 269 -3.57 -24.01 13.95
C SER A 269 -4.47 -22.80 13.75
N LEU A 270 -5.76 -23.04 13.48
CA LEU A 270 -6.76 -21.98 13.35
C LEU A 270 -7.33 -21.64 14.72
N TYR A 271 -7.30 -20.35 15.04
CA TYR A 271 -7.75 -19.83 16.33
C TYR A 271 -9.07 -19.08 16.21
N PHE A 272 -9.89 -19.13 17.26
CA PHE A 272 -11.22 -18.51 17.30
C PHE A 272 -11.18 -17.00 17.06
N GLY A 273 -10.17 -16.31 17.59
CA GLY A 273 -9.99 -14.89 17.37
C GLY A 273 -9.71 -14.52 15.91
N SER A 274 -9.04 -15.38 15.15
CA SER A 274 -8.82 -15.17 13.72
C SER A 274 -10.13 -15.23 12.91
N VAL A 275 -11.07 -16.10 13.30
CA VAL A 275 -12.39 -16.21 12.62
C VAL A 275 -13.25 -14.99 12.90
N ILE A 276 -13.37 -14.59 14.17
CA ILE A 276 -14.13 -13.40 14.55
C ILE A 276 -13.52 -12.17 13.89
N GLY A 277 -12.21 -11.99 14.01
CA GLY A 277 -11.52 -10.85 13.43
C GLY A 277 -11.69 -10.80 11.91
N ALA A 278 -11.64 -11.94 11.20
CA ALA A 278 -11.89 -12.00 9.77
C ALA A 278 -13.33 -11.56 9.41
N ALA A 279 -14.33 -12.01 10.17
CA ALA A 279 -15.71 -11.56 9.97
C ALA A 279 -15.85 -10.04 10.16
N VAL A 280 -15.22 -9.49 11.21
CA VAL A 280 -15.22 -8.04 11.49
C VAL A 280 -14.53 -7.25 10.37
N VAL A 281 -13.38 -7.74 9.85
CA VAL A 281 -12.69 -7.12 8.70
C VAL A 281 -13.59 -7.08 7.47
N VAL A 282 -14.28 -8.18 7.15
CA VAL A 282 -15.18 -8.26 5.99
C VAL A 282 -16.35 -7.29 6.12
N ILE A 283 -16.96 -7.19 7.30
CA ILE A 283 -18.06 -6.24 7.58
C ILE A 283 -17.57 -4.80 7.40
N GLY A 284 -16.43 -4.45 8.00
CA GLY A 284 -15.86 -3.11 7.89
C GLY A 284 -15.51 -2.75 6.43
N PHE A 285 -14.90 -3.68 5.71
CA PHE A 285 -14.59 -3.50 4.28
C PHE A 285 -15.84 -3.30 3.43
N TYR A 286 -16.88 -4.10 3.63
CA TYR A 286 -18.15 -3.97 2.91
C TYR A 286 -18.79 -2.60 3.17
N ALA A 287 -18.78 -2.11 4.41
CA ALA A 287 -19.30 -0.78 4.75
C ALA A 287 -18.57 0.35 4.00
N VAL A 288 -17.24 0.25 3.84
CA VAL A 288 -16.48 1.25 3.07
C VAL A 288 -16.80 1.18 1.57
N ILE A 289 -16.90 -0.02 0.99
CA ILE A 289 -17.31 -0.19 -0.40
C ILE A 289 -18.71 0.37 -0.62
N TRP A 290 -19.65 0.10 0.29
CA TRP A 290 -21.00 0.62 0.25
C TRP A 290 -21.03 2.15 0.30
N GLY A 291 -20.21 2.77 1.17
CA GLY A 291 -20.06 4.22 1.19
C GLY A 291 -19.53 4.76 -0.14
N LYS A 292 -18.51 4.11 -0.71
CA LYS A 292 -17.96 4.46 -2.02
C LYS A 292 -18.94 4.29 -3.18
N SER A 293 -19.78 3.26 -3.19
CA SER A 293 -20.80 3.09 -4.23
C SER A 293 -21.89 4.15 -4.14
N LYS A 294 -22.27 4.55 -2.93
CA LYS A 294 -23.26 5.60 -2.72
C LYS A 294 -22.78 6.97 -3.23
N GLU A 295 -21.52 7.31 -2.97
CA GLU A 295 -20.92 8.56 -3.49
C GLU A 295 -20.92 8.59 -5.03
N LYS A 296 -20.59 7.48 -5.68
CA LYS A 296 -20.62 7.40 -7.15
C LYS A 296 -22.03 7.54 -7.72
N ALA A 297 -23.02 6.91 -7.08
CA ALA A 297 -24.42 7.04 -7.50
C ALA A 297 -24.93 8.48 -7.33
N GLU A 298 -24.52 9.17 -6.28
CA GLU A 298 -24.83 10.60 -6.06
C GLU A 298 -24.17 11.48 -7.15
N GLU A 299 -22.89 11.26 -7.48
CA GLU A 299 -22.18 11.98 -8.55
C GLU A 299 -22.81 11.76 -9.94
N GLU A 300 -23.20 10.52 -10.27
CA GLU A 300 -23.88 10.21 -11.53
C GLU A 300 -25.26 10.91 -11.61
N CYS A 301 -26.06 10.88 -10.54
CA CYS A 301 -27.34 11.58 -10.49
C CYS A 301 -27.21 13.11 -10.66
N GLU A 302 -26.20 13.73 -10.04
CA GLU A 302 -25.92 15.17 -10.22
C GLU A 302 -25.55 15.50 -11.68
N MET A 303 -24.79 14.62 -12.35
CA MET A 303 -24.43 14.79 -13.76
C MET A 303 -25.65 14.68 -14.69
N TYR A 304 -26.54 13.72 -14.48
CA TYR A 304 -27.79 13.63 -15.27
C TYR A 304 -28.72 14.81 -15.03
N THR A 305 -28.84 15.28 -13.79
CA THR A 305 -29.73 16.40 -13.44
C THR A 305 -29.21 17.71 -14.05
N SER A 306 -27.90 17.94 -14.02
CA SER A 306 -27.28 19.12 -14.64
C SER A 306 -27.35 19.10 -16.18
N ALA A 307 -27.21 17.92 -16.81
CA ALA A 307 -27.42 17.76 -18.25
C ALA A 307 -28.89 17.95 -18.67
N SER A 308 -29.84 17.52 -17.86
CA SER A 308 -31.28 17.74 -18.13
C SER A 308 -31.69 19.21 -17.94
N CYS A 309 -31.01 19.95 -17.08
CA CYS A 309 -31.29 21.37 -16.82
C CYS A 309 -30.67 22.30 -17.87
N SER A 310 -29.63 21.87 -18.59
CA SER A 310 -29.02 22.65 -19.69
C SER A 310 -29.77 22.53 -21.03
N THR A 311 -30.71 21.60 -21.17
CA THR A 311 -31.61 21.45 -22.33
C THR A 311 -32.77 22.45 -22.37
N VAL A 312 -32.63 23.67 -21.84
CA VAL A 312 -33.53 24.77 -22.20
C VAL A 312 -33.07 25.32 -23.55
N VAL A 313 -33.54 24.65 -24.61
CA VAL A 313 -33.38 25.08 -26.00
C VAL A 313 -34.01 26.46 -26.15
N PRO A 314 -33.31 27.52 -26.60
CA PRO A 314 -33.95 28.77 -26.94
C PRO A 314 -34.77 28.51 -28.19
N LEU A 315 -36.10 28.50 -28.04
CA LEU A 315 -37.04 28.42 -29.14
C LEU A 315 -36.71 29.53 -30.14
N LEU A 316 -36.34 29.12 -31.35
CA LEU A 316 -36.20 29.97 -32.53
C LEU A 316 -37.41 30.89 -32.62
N GLN A 317 -37.20 32.16 -32.28
CA GLN A 317 -38.19 33.21 -32.42
C GLN A 317 -38.38 33.43 -33.93
N ASN A 318 -39.53 32.96 -34.41
CA ASN A 318 -39.97 32.97 -35.78
C ASN A 318 -39.78 34.36 -36.41
N LYS A 319 -38.83 34.47 -37.35
CA LYS A 319 -38.57 35.70 -38.10
C LYS A 319 -39.71 35.87 -39.10
N LYS A 320 -40.59 36.84 -38.83
CA LYS A 320 -41.65 37.29 -39.74
C LYS A 320 -41.06 37.64 -41.10
N ILE A 321 -41.78 37.20 -42.12
CA ILE A 321 -41.65 37.54 -43.54
C ILE A 321 -42.18 38.97 -43.74
N GLU A 322 -41.33 39.82 -44.30
CA GLU A 322 -41.55 41.10 -45.03
C GLU A 322 -40.17 41.32 -45.67
N GLU A 323 -39.96 41.38 -46.99
CA GLU A 323 -40.75 41.85 -48.13
C GLU A 323 -40.60 40.91 -49.35
#